data_AF-A0A6J6F7A5-F1
#
_entry.id   AF-A0A6J6F7A5-F1
#
_cell.length_a   1.000
_cell.length_b   1.000
_cell.length_c   1.000
_cell.angle_alpha   90.00
_cell.angle_beta   90.00
_cell.angle_gamma   90.00
#
_symmetry.space_group_name_H-M   'P 1'
#
loop_
_entity.id
_entity.type
_entity.pdbx_description
1 polymer ?
#
loop_
_entity_poly.entity_id
_entity_poly.type
_entity_poly.pdbx_seq_one_letter_code
_entity_poly.pdbx_strand_id
1 'polypeptide(L)' 'MAPWQIDKARRQLNGWSPRSIAKAVQAIALADAQVKGASSDPIFALEKALATITQVRAAG' A
#
# COMPACT_ATOMS: atom_id res chain seq x y z
N MET A 1 -12.77 -16.63 4.45
CA MET A 1 -11.30 -16.78 4.54
C MET A 1 -10.98 -18.08 5.23
N ALA A 2 -10.01 -18.82 4.72
CA ALA A 2 -9.47 -19.96 5.44
C ALA A 2 -8.75 -19.47 6.72
N PRO A 3 -8.72 -20.26 7.81
CA PRO A 3 -8.10 -19.86 9.08
C PRO A 3 -6.67 -19.31 8.92
N TRP A 4 -5.85 -19.96 8.08
CA TRP A 4 -4.48 -19.53 7.82
C TRP A 4 -4.35 -18.14 7.20
N GLN A 5 -5.36 -17.66 6.45
CA GLN A 5 -5.35 -16.31 5.86
C GLN A 5 -5.55 -15.26 6.94
N ILE A 6 -6.36 -15.54 7.95
CA ILE A 6 -6.58 -14.67 9.10
C ILE A 6 -5.29 -14.57 9.92
N ASP A 7 -4.63 -15.70 10.20
CA ASP A 7 -3.37 -15.72 10.95
C ASP A 7 -2.25 -14.98 10.20
N LYS A 8 -2.19 -15.14 8.87
CA LYS A 8 -1.26 -14.39 8.03
C LYS A 8 -1.55 -12.89 8.11
N ALA A 9 -2.81 -12.47 7.95
CA ALA A 9 -3.19 -11.07 8.03
C ALA A 9 -2.85 -10.47 9.40
N ARG A 10 -3.19 -11.15 10.49
CA ARG A 10 -2.85 -10.72 11.87
C ARG A 10 -1.35 -10.49 12.05
N ARG A 11 -0.50 -11.39 11.55
CA ARG A 11 0.97 -11.22 11.60
C ARG A 11 1.46 -10.03 10.77
N GLN A 12 0.83 -9.75 9.63
CA GLN A 12 1.20 -8.64 8.74
C GLN A 12 0.76 -7.27 9.27
N LEU A 13 -0.20 -7.22 10.20
CA LEU A 13 -0.72 -5.96 10.76
C LEU A 13 0.24 -5.26 11.74
N ASN A 14 1.35 -5.88 12.14
CA ASN A 14 2.28 -5.22 13.05
C ASN A 14 2.90 -3.94 12.42
N GLY A 15 2.78 -2.82 13.13
CA GLY A 15 3.16 -1.49 12.65
C GLY A 15 2.15 -0.86 11.68
N TRP A 16 0.90 -1.33 11.66
CA TRP A 16 -0.19 -0.74 10.90
C TRP A 16 -1.32 -0.25 11.80
N SER A 17 -1.78 0.98 11.55
CA SER A 17 -3.01 1.53 12.11
C SER A 17 -4.10 1.56 11.02
N PRO A 18 -5.40 1.64 11.38
CA PRO A 18 -6.46 1.76 10.40
C PRO A 18 -6.25 2.93 9.42
N ARG A 19 -5.68 4.04 9.92
CA ARG A 19 -5.38 5.22 9.12
C ARG A 19 -4.22 4.98 8.15
N SER A 20 -3.14 4.33 8.58
CA SER A 20 -2.01 4.05 7.68
C SER A 20 -2.36 3.03 6.61
N ILE A 21 -3.19 2.03 6.93
CA ILE A 21 -3.73 1.08 5.94
C ILE A 21 -4.56 1.81 4.88
N ALA A 22 -5.50 2.67 5.29
CA ALA A 22 -6.34 3.41 4.34
C ALA A 22 -5.50 4.25 3.37
N LYS A 23 -4.46 4.94 3.87
CA LYS A 23 -3.53 5.70 3.03
C LYS A 23 -2.71 4.82 2.10
N ALA A 24 -2.22 3.67 2.57
CA ALA A 24 -1.47 2.74 1.74
C ALA A 24 -2.34 2.19 0.58
N VAL A 25 -3.60 1.85 0.85
CA VAL A 25 -4.54 1.41 -0.18
C VAL A 25 -4.78 2.50 -1.23
N GLN A 26 -4.93 3.75 -0.82
CA GLN A 26 -5.07 4.88 -1.75
C GLN A 26 -3.82 5.07 -2.62
N ALA A 27 -2.62 4.94 -2.04
CA ALA A 27 -1.37 5.02 -2.78
C ALA A 27 -1.25 3.91 -3.84
N ILE A 28 -1.68 2.69 -3.52
CA ILE A 28 -1.75 1.57 -4.47
C ILE A 28 -2.75 1.86 -5.59
N ALA A 29 -3.95 2.33 -5.26
CA ALA A 29 -4.96 2.66 -6.26
C ALA A 29 -4.49 3.75 -7.24
N LEU A 30 -3.78 4.76 -6.75
CA LEU A 30 -3.17 5.78 -7.58
C LEU A 30 -2.11 5.18 -8.52
N ALA A 31 -1.20 4.35 -8.00
CA ALA A 31 -0.18 3.70 -8.81
C ALA A 31 -0.80 2.77 -9.88
N ASP A 32 -1.86 2.04 -9.56
CA ASP A 32 -2.59 1.19 -10.51
C ASP A 32 -3.08 2.00 -11.72
N ALA A 33 -3.71 3.16 -11.46
CA ALA A 33 -4.15 4.05 -12.52
C ALA A 33 -2.96 4.59 -13.34
N GLN A 34 -1.88 5.01 -12.67
CA GLN A 34 -0.69 5.56 -13.32
C GLN A 34 0.01 4.53 -14.22
N VAL A 35 0.15 3.29 -13.76
CA VAL A 35 0.73 2.18 -14.53
C VAL A 35 -0.14 1.81 -15.73
N LYS A 36 -1.45 1.98 -15.63
CA LYS A 36 -2.42 1.72 -16.72
C LYS A 36 -2.52 2.87 -17.74
N GLY A 37 -1.61 3.85 -17.69
CA GLY A 37 -1.53 4.92 -18.69
C GLY A 37 -1.96 6.30 -18.20
N ALA A 38 -2.28 6.45 -16.90
CA ALA A 38 -2.50 7.78 -16.31
C ALA A 38 -1.19 8.50 -15.92
N SER A 39 -0.02 7.94 -16.26
CA SER A 39 1.31 8.55 -16.08
C SER A 39 2.18 8.30 -17.30
N SER A 40 3.08 9.23 -17.60
CA SER A 40 4.14 9.07 -18.61
C SER A 40 5.32 8.24 -18.10
N ASP A 41 5.45 8.08 -16.78
CA ASP A 41 6.47 7.25 -16.13
C ASP A 41 5.79 6.27 -15.15
N PRO A 42 5.54 5.01 -15.57
CA PRO A 42 4.91 4.01 -14.73
C PRO A 42 5.88 3.40 -13.69
N ILE A 43 7.19 3.47 -13.91
CA ILE A 43 8.18 2.95 -12.95
C ILE A 43 8.28 3.91 -11.78
N PHE A 44 8.42 5.21 -12.05
CA PHE A 44 8.43 6.23 -11.02
C PHE A 44 7.12 6.25 -10.20
N ALA A 45 5.98 6.00 -10.84
CA ALA A 45 4.70 5.86 -10.15
C ALA A 45 4.73 4.75 -9.07
N LEU A 46 5.33 3.60 -9.39
CA LEU A 46 5.49 2.50 -8.46
C LEU A 46 6.46 2.85 -7.32
N GLU A 47 7.60 3.48 -7.64
CA GLU A 47 8.57 3.93 -6.65
C GLU A 47 7.94 4.92 -5.65
N LYS A 48 7.17 5.89 -6.17
CA LYS A 48 6.46 6.87 -5.35
C LYS A 48 5.43 6.21 -4.44
N ALA A 49 4.71 5.21 -4.93
CA ALA A 49 3.77 4.45 -4.10
C ALA A 49 4.49 3.70 -2.98
N LEU A 50 5.61 3.02 -3.28
CA LEU A 50 6.41 2.34 -2.25
C LEU A 50 6.92 3.32 -1.19
N ALA A 51 7.46 4.48 -1.59
CA ALA A 51 7.90 5.53 -0.66
C ALA A 51 6.74 6.05 0.21
N THR A 52 5.55 6.22 -0.37
CA THR A 52 4.36 6.65 0.38
C THR A 52 3.92 5.58 1.39
N ILE A 53 3.90 4.31 0.99
CA ILE A 53 3.49 3.18 1.82
C ILE A 53 4.44 3.01 3.02
N THR A 54 5.75 3.10 2.82
CA THR A 54 6.74 2.99 3.90
C THR A 54 6.63 4.17 4.87
N GLN A 55 6.44 5.40 4.35
CA GLN A 55 6.26 6.58 5.17
C GLN A 55 4.99 6.49 6.04
N VAL A 56 3.85 6.09 5.48
CA VAL A 56 2.60 6.02 6.27
C VAL A 56 2.63 4.88 7.28
N ARG A 57 3.37 3.79 7.01
CA ARG A 57 3.59 2.72 7.97
C ARG A 57 4.47 3.19 9.14
N ALA A 58 5.51 3.97 8.89
CA ALA A 58 6.38 4.50 9.94
C ALA A 58 5.71 5.57 10.82
N ALA A 59 4.69 6.26 10.29
CA ALA A 59 3.95 7.31 10.99
C ALA A 59 2.70 6.81 11.75
N GLY A 60 2.41 5.51 11.73
CA GLY A 60 1.27 4.88 12.39
C GLY A 60 1.67 4.11 13.63
#